data_AF-A0A1I6F4G7-F1
#
_entry.id   AF-A0A1I6F4G7-F1
#
_cell.length_a   1.000
_cell.length_b   1.000
_cell.length_c   1.000
_cell.angle_alpha   90.00
_cell.angle_beta   90.00
_cell.angle_gamma   90.00
#
_symmetry.space_group_name_H-M   'P 1'
#
loop_
_entity.id
_entity.type
_entity.pdbx_description
1 polymer ?
#
loop_
_entity_poly.entity_id
_entity_poly.type
_entity_poly.pdbx_seq_one_letter_code
_entity_poly.pdbx_strand_id
1 'polypeptide(L)'
;MDLHGFSSAEEPMAPAVAVRRFLDALGIDPSWIPTDLDAQAALYRSLVADRRMLIVLDNAATADQVVPLLPGLHRAGHRPRQAGLSD
;
A
#
# COMPACT_ATOMS: atom_id res chain seq x y z
N MET A 1 4.29 9.04 4.24
CA MET A 1 5.36 8.29 4.94
C MET A 1 6.65 8.56 4.23
N ASP A 2 7.70 8.96 4.97
CA ASP A 2 9.06 9.16 4.43
C ASP A 2 9.78 7.80 4.39
N LEU A 3 10.34 7.44 3.22
CA LEU A 3 11.01 6.18 2.98
C LEU A 3 12.54 6.27 3.13
N HIS A 4 13.09 7.46 3.42
CA HIS A 4 14.52 7.72 3.65
C HIS A 4 15.46 7.32 2.50
N GLY A 5 14.96 7.17 1.28
CA GLY A 5 15.71 6.63 0.14
C GLY A 5 16.94 7.45 -0.28
N PHE A 6 16.96 8.75 -0.01
CA PHE A 6 18.10 9.63 -0.29
C PHE A 6 18.74 10.23 0.98
N SER A 7 18.42 9.71 2.16
CA SER A 7 19.07 10.17 3.40
C SER A 7 20.49 9.60 3.47
N SER A 8 21.50 10.47 3.50
CA SER A 8 22.90 10.09 3.74
C SER A 8 23.20 9.80 5.22
N ALA A 9 22.23 10.04 6.11
CA ALA A 9 22.36 9.86 7.56
C ALA A 9 21.61 8.63 8.11
N GLU A 10 20.69 8.03 7.34
CA GLU A 10 19.87 6.89 7.77
C GLU A 10 19.82 5.83 6.68
N GLU A 11 19.88 4.55 7.06
CA GLU A 11 19.71 3.45 6.10
C GLU A 11 18.30 3.48 5.48
N PRO A 12 18.16 3.20 4.17
CA PRO A 12 16.86 3.15 3.51
C PRO A 12 15.89 2.25 4.26
N MET A 13 14.65 2.70 4.48
CA MET A 13 13.71 1.95 5.30
C MET A 13 13.39 0.60 4.64
N ALA A 14 13.61 -0.48 5.38
CA ALA A 14 13.25 -1.82 4.93
C ALA A 14 11.73 -1.91 4.69
N PRO A 15 11.25 -2.53 3.59
CA PRO A 15 9.83 -2.63 3.28
C PRO A 15 8.96 -3.20 4.41
N ALA A 16 9.49 -4.16 5.18
CA ALA A 16 8.80 -4.72 6.34
C ALA A 16 8.55 -3.70 7.46
N VAL A 17 9.50 -2.80 7.71
CA VAL A 17 9.32 -1.70 8.68
C VAL A 17 8.27 -0.72 8.16
N ALA A 18 8.27 -0.46 6.85
CA ALA A 18 7.30 0.43 6.24
C ALA A 18 5.86 -0.09 6.34
N VAL A 19 5.63 -1.35 5.94
CA VAL A 19 4.32 -1.99 6.03
C VAL A 19 3.84 -2.06 7.48
N ARG A 20 4.72 -2.41 8.42
CA ARG A 20 4.39 -2.46 9.85
C ARG A 20 3.90 -1.11 10.38
N ARG A 21 4.63 -0.03 10.07
CA ARG A 21 4.23 1.33 10.47
C ARG A 21 2.90 1.75 9.88
N PHE A 22 2.58 1.34 8.66
CA PHE A 22 1.26 1.58 8.09
C PHE A 22 0.16 0.82 8.82
N LEU A 23 0.38 -0.44 9.19
CA LEU A 23 -0.58 -1.23 9.97
C LEU A 23 -0.82 -0.63 11.36
N ASP A 24 0.24 -0.17 12.02
CA ASP A 24 0.14 0.53 13.31
C ASP A 24 -0.65 1.85 13.15
N ALA A 25 -0.38 2.64 12.10
CA ALA A 25 -1.11 3.88 11.81
C ALA A 25 -2.58 3.65 11.42
N LEU A 26 -2.92 2.48 10.90
CA LEU A 26 -4.30 2.04 10.63
C LEU A 26 -5.02 1.56 11.90
N GLY A 27 -4.33 1.49 13.05
CA GLY A 27 -4.89 1.10 14.33
C GLY A 27 -5.03 -0.42 14.52
N ILE A 28 -4.25 -1.21 13.78
CA ILE A 28 -4.24 -2.67 13.96
C ILE A 28 -3.48 -3.02 15.24
N ASP A 29 -4.08 -3.87 16.07
CA ASP A 29 -3.43 -4.37 17.27
C ASP A 29 -2.17 -5.17 16.88
N PRO A 30 -1.00 -4.88 17.49
CA PRO A 30 0.26 -5.57 17.23
C PRO A 30 0.22 -7.10 17.26
N SER A 31 -0.69 -7.70 18.04
CA SER A 31 -0.83 -9.16 18.14
C SER A 31 -1.46 -9.79 16.90
N TRP A 32 -2.15 -9.00 16.08
CA TRP A 32 -2.81 -9.43 14.85
C TRP A 32 -1.92 -9.26 13.62
N ILE A 33 -0.77 -8.62 13.77
CA ILE A 33 0.14 -8.36 12.66
C ILE A 33 1.04 -9.58 12.44
N PRO A 34 0.98 -10.23 11.26
CA PRO A 34 1.83 -11.37 10.93
C PRO A 34 3.32 -11.01 10.99
N THR A 35 4.19 -11.99 11.25
CA THR A 35 5.65 -11.78 11.22
C THR A 35 6.22 -11.79 9.81
N ASP A 36 5.53 -12.45 8.87
CA ASP A 36 5.92 -12.56 7.47
C ASP A 36 5.54 -11.31 6.66
N LEU A 37 6.44 -10.87 5.77
CA LEU A 37 6.26 -9.64 4.98
C LEU A 37 5.11 -9.76 3.99
N ASP A 38 5.00 -10.90 3.29
CA ASP A 38 3.95 -11.08 2.30
C ASP A 38 2.57 -11.09 2.96
N ALA A 39 2.47 -11.73 4.12
CA ALA A 39 1.27 -11.72 4.96
C ALA A 39 0.92 -10.31 5.48
N GLN A 40 1.91 -9.53 5.93
CA GLN A 40 1.69 -8.14 6.33
C GLN A 40 1.23 -7.27 5.14
N ALA A 41 1.84 -7.43 3.97
CA ALA A 41 1.47 -6.68 2.77
C ALA A 41 0.07 -7.07 2.27
N ALA A 42 -0.34 -8.33 2.43
CA ALA A 42 -1.70 -8.76 2.13
C ALA A 42 -2.74 -8.16 3.10
N LEU A 43 -2.46 -8.17 4.41
CA LEU A 43 -3.31 -7.54 5.41
C LEU A 43 -3.46 -6.04 5.15
N TYR A 44 -2.34 -5.35 4.93
CA TYR A 44 -2.35 -3.93 4.58
C TYR A 44 -3.23 -3.68 3.35
N ARG A 45 -3.03 -4.41 2.25
CA ARG A 45 -3.84 -4.31 1.01
C ARG A 45 -5.33 -4.51 1.27
N SER A 46 -5.72 -5.45 2.12
CA SER A 46 -7.12 -5.67 2.47
C SER A 46 -7.75 -4.48 3.21
N LEU A 47 -7.00 -3.84 4.11
CA LEU A 47 -7.46 -2.70 4.91
C LEU A 47 -7.62 -1.43 4.08
N VAL A 48 -6.72 -1.23 3.11
CA VAL A 48 -6.77 -0.06 2.22
C VAL A 48 -7.75 -0.24 1.05
N ALA A 49 -8.07 -1.48 0.66
CA ALA A 49 -9.00 -1.76 -0.44
C ALA A 49 -10.43 -1.24 -0.18
N ASP A 50 -10.86 -1.24 1.09
CA ASP A 50 -12.22 -0.85 1.47
C ASP A 50 -12.32 0.63 1.90
N ARG A 51 -11.23 1.39 1.78
CA ARG A 51 -11.13 2.78 2.24
C ARG A 51 -10.73 3.71 1.11
N ARG A 52 -11.42 4.85 0.99
CA ARG A 52 -10.96 5.97 0.15
C ARG A 52 -9.80 6.68 0.85
N MET A 53 -8.59 6.17 0.66
CA MET A 53 -7.37 6.69 1.26
C MET A 53 -6.41 7.23 0.20
N LEU A 54 -5.77 8.35 0.51
CA LEU A 54 -4.62 8.86 -0.23
C LEU A 54 -3.35 8.42 0.50
N ILE A 55 -2.54 7.59 -0.13
CA ILE A 55 -1.24 7.15 0.40
C ILE A 55 -0.16 7.99 -0.29
N VAL A 56 0.57 8.79 0.50
CA VAL A 56 1.73 9.56 0.03
C VAL A 56 3.00 8.87 0.51
N LEU A 57 3.81 8.40 -0.44
CA LEU A 57 5.13 7.83 -0.22
C LEU A 57 6.16 8.86 -0.67
N ASP A 58 6.93 9.41 0.26
CA ASP A 58 7.94 10.43 -0.03
C ASP A 58 9.33 9.80 0.06
N ASN A 59 10.30 10.35 -0.68
CA ASN A 59 11.71 9.96 -0.62
C ASN A 59 11.97 8.46 -0.93
N ALA A 60 11.27 7.88 -1.92
CA ALA A 60 11.56 6.52 -2.40
C ALA A 60 12.84 6.50 -3.26
N ALA A 61 13.78 5.60 -2.97
CA ALA A 61 14.97 5.41 -3.80
C ALA A 61 14.70 4.52 -5.02
N THR A 62 13.88 3.47 -4.85
CA THR A 62 13.63 2.46 -5.88
C THR A 62 12.18 1.99 -5.92
N ALA A 63 11.75 1.45 -7.07
CA ALA A 63 10.39 0.93 -7.25
C ALA A 63 10.08 -0.26 -6.32
N ASP A 64 11.09 -1.05 -5.93
CA ASP A 64 10.93 -2.20 -5.04
C ASP A 64 10.46 -1.80 -3.64
N GLN A 65 10.72 -0.56 -3.22
CA GLN A 65 10.20 -0.01 -1.96
C GLN A 65 8.72 0.38 -2.06
N VAL A 66 8.24 0.67 -3.27
CA VAL A 66 6.90 1.21 -3.53
C VAL A 66 5.89 0.10 -3.84
N VAL A 67 6.26 -0.88 -4.66
CA VAL A 67 5.35 -1.93 -5.15
C VAL A 67 4.59 -2.66 -4.02
N PRO A 68 5.20 -3.02 -2.88
CA PRO A 68 4.49 -3.68 -1.78
C PRO A 68 3.46 -2.78 -1.08
N LEU A 69 3.60 -1.45 -1.20
CA LEU A 69 2.79 -0.44 -0.49
C LEU A 69 1.62 0.08 -1.32
N LEU A 70 1.50 -0.33 -2.59
CA LEU A 70 0.40 0.05 -3.44
C LEU A 70 -0.85 -0.78 -3.09
N PRO A 71 -2.00 -0.14 -2.79
CA PRO A 71 -3.28 -0.84 -2.74
C PRO A 71 -3.48 -1.55 -4.07
N GLY A 72 -3.95 -2.79 -4.05
CA GLY A 72 -4.22 -3.53 -5.27
C GLY A 72 -5.05 -2.67 -6.23
N LEU A 73 -4.59 -2.51 -7.47
CA LEU A 73 -5.31 -1.76 -8.51
C LEU A 73 -6.62 -2.48 -8.81
N HIS A 74 -7.65 -2.25 -8.00
CA HIS A 74 -9.01 -2.49 -8.42
C HIS A 74 -9.23 -1.54 -9.60
N ARG A 75 -9.21 -2.13 -10.79
CA ARG A 75 -9.57 -1.52 -12.07
C ARG A 75 -10.69 -0.53 -11.81
N ALA A 76 -10.39 0.78 -11.91
CA ALA A 76 -11.41 1.81 -11.88
C ALA A 76 -12.47 1.38 -12.90
N GLY A 77 -13.69 1.13 -12.42
CA GLY A 77 -14.75 0.53 -13.20
C GLY A 77 -15.06 1.40 -14.41
N HIS A 78 -14.45 1.10 -15.55
CA HIS A 78 -14.99 1.45 -16.84
C HIS A 78 -16.24 0.60 -16.99
N ARG A 79 -17.40 1.10 -16.53
CA ARG A 79 -18.69 0.57 -16.99
C ARG A 79 -18.67 0.70 -18.52
N PRO A 80 -18.64 -0.40 -19.29
CA PRO A 80 -18.93 -0.28 -20.71
C PRO A 80 -20.31 0.35 -20.81
N ARG A 81 -20.39 1.49 -21.50
CA ARG A 81 -21.65 2.12 -21.85
C ARG A 81 -22.44 1.06 -22.60
N GLN A 82 -23.52 0.52 -22.01
CA GLN A 82 -24.44 -0.31 -22.77
C GLN A 82 -25.01 0.58 -23.86
N ALA A 83 -24.50 0.40 -25.09
CA ALA A 83 -25.18 0.86 -26.26
C ALA A 83 -26.45 0.00 -26.36
N GLY A 84 -27.57 0.56 -25.91
CA GLY A 84 -28.86 0.12 -26.39
C GLY A 84 -28.85 0.32 -27.90
N LEU A 85 -28.77 -0.77 -28.64
CA LEU A 85 -29.20 -0.80 -30.03
C LEU A 85 -30.57 -1.45 -30.02
N SER A 86 -31.58 -0.58 -29.95
CA SER A 86 -32.89 -0.87 -30.50
C SER A 86 -32.77 -0.79 -32.02
N ASP A 87 -33.03 -1.89 -32.70
CA ASP A 87 -33.98 -2.02 -33.83
C ASP A 87 -34.10 -3.48 -34.26
#